data_AF-A0A1I1YGL2-F1
#
_entry.id   AF-A0A1I1YGL2-F1
#
_cell.length_a   1.000
_cell.length_b   1.000
_cell.length_c   1.000
_cell.angle_alpha   90.00
_cell.angle_beta   90.00
_cell.angle_gamma   90.00
#
_symmetry.space_group_name_H-M   'P 1'
#
loop_
_entity.id
_entity.type
_entity.pdbx_description
1 polymer ?
#
loop_
_entity_poly.entity_id
_entity_poly.type
_entity_poly.pdbx_seq_one_letter_code
_entity_poly.pdbx_strand_id
1 'polypeptide(L)'
;MITAKQAYEIAKEWMGPFALVSAGYEIDTHFIFLREHNRGKLWTDHASFWIDKTNGALKIVSAIPATKEFDLMQQGKPLNLAEMCE
;
A
#
# COMPACT_ATOMS: atom_id res chain seq x y z
N MET A 1 15.87 3.08 -9.40
CA MET A 1 15.06 2.15 -8.60
C MET A 1 14.79 2.83 -7.27
N ILE A 2 13.53 3.00 -6.92
CA ILE A 2 13.12 3.71 -5.71
C ILE A 2 13.19 2.79 -4.49
N THR A 3 13.33 3.39 -3.30
CA THR A 3 13.32 2.66 -2.04
C THR A 3 11.90 2.43 -1.53
N ALA A 4 11.74 1.51 -0.58
CA ALA A 4 10.46 1.28 0.07
C ALA A 4 9.94 2.53 0.83
N LYS A 5 10.86 3.33 1.41
CA LYS A 5 10.51 4.61 2.05
C LYS A 5 9.97 5.63 1.05
N GLN A 6 10.61 5.78 -0.11
CA GLN A 6 10.12 6.66 -1.18
C GLN A 6 8.75 6.19 -1.70
N ALA A 7 8.55 4.89 -1.86
CA ALA A 7 7.27 4.34 -2.24
C ALA A 7 6.19 4.60 -1.18
N TYR A 8 6.53 4.46 0.11
CA TYR A 8 5.63 4.75 1.22
C TYR A 8 5.19 6.23 1.25
N GLU A 9 6.11 7.16 0.99
CA GLU A 9 5.80 8.60 0.88
C GLU A 9 4.82 8.88 -0.27
N ILE A 10 5.07 8.32 -1.45
CA ILE A 10 4.16 8.42 -2.60
C ILE A 10 2.77 7.85 -2.24
N ALA A 11 2.72 6.70 -1.57
CA ALA A 11 1.45 6.11 -1.14
C ALA A 11 0.68 7.05 -0.20
N LYS A 12 1.35 7.62 0.82
CA LYS A 12 0.72 8.54 1.78
C LYS A 12 0.19 9.81 1.14
N GLU A 13 0.94 10.41 0.21
CA GLU A 13 0.51 11.61 -0.50
C GLU A 13 -0.82 11.38 -1.23
N TRP A 14 -0.95 10.23 -1.92
CA TRP A 14 -2.14 9.88 -2.69
C TRP A 14 -3.31 9.34 -1.86
N MET A 15 -3.04 8.68 -0.74
CA MET A 15 -4.08 8.15 0.14
C MET A 15 -4.88 9.26 0.86
N GLY A 16 -4.29 10.46 0.98
CA GLY A 16 -4.89 11.62 1.64
C GLY A 16 -4.77 11.57 3.17
N PRO A 17 -5.06 12.69 3.86
CA PRO A 17 -4.71 12.87 5.28
C PRO A 17 -5.54 12.02 6.27
N PHE A 18 -6.59 11.35 5.80
CA PHE A 18 -7.51 10.57 6.65
C PHE A 18 -7.36 9.06 6.50
N ALA A 19 -6.39 8.62 5.70
CA ALA A 19 -6.16 7.22 5.41
C ALA A 19 -4.88 6.73 6.09
N LEU A 20 -4.94 5.53 6.64
CA LEU A 20 -3.80 4.86 7.24
C LEU A 20 -3.26 3.81 6.26
N VAL A 21 -1.94 3.71 6.14
CA VAL A 21 -1.31 2.54 5.53
C VAL A 21 -1.31 1.43 6.58
N SER A 22 -2.15 0.42 6.41
CA SER A 22 -2.30 -0.67 7.39
C SER A 22 -1.26 -1.77 7.20
N ALA A 23 -0.80 -1.98 5.97
CA ALA A 23 0.23 -2.96 5.63
C ALA A 23 1.00 -2.55 4.38
N GLY A 24 2.22 -3.05 4.26
CA GLY A 24 3.07 -2.86 3.08
C GLY A 24 3.77 -4.16 2.70
N TYR A 25 3.92 -4.41 1.40
CA TYR A 25 4.56 -5.60 0.86
C TYR A 25 5.50 -5.22 -0.28
N GLU A 26 6.58 -5.98 -0.40
CA GLU A 26 7.54 -5.89 -1.48
C GLU A 26 7.45 -7.14 -2.35
N ILE A 27 7.12 -6.98 -3.62
CA ILE A 27 7.25 -8.01 -4.66
C ILE A 27 8.36 -7.58 -5.64
N ASP A 28 8.74 -8.44 -6.59
CA ASP A 28 9.89 -8.17 -7.46
C ASP A 28 9.83 -6.83 -8.20
N THR A 29 8.63 -6.45 -8.67
CA THR A 29 8.44 -5.28 -9.56
C THR A 29 7.81 -4.06 -8.89
N HIS A 30 7.12 -4.25 -7.76
CA HIS A 30 6.34 -3.20 -7.11
C HIS A 30 6.47 -3.23 -5.58
N PHE A 31 6.22 -2.07 -4.97
CA PHE A 31 5.77 -1.96 -3.59
C PHE A 31 4.26 -1.87 -3.55
N ILE A 32 3.62 -2.58 -2.63
CA ILE A 32 2.17 -2.60 -2.48
C ILE A 32 1.84 -2.08 -1.08
N PHE A 33 1.00 -1.06 -0.98
CA PHE A 33 0.52 -0.53 0.30
C PHE A 33 -0.99 -0.67 0.39
N LEU A 34 -1.45 -1.24 1.50
CA LEU A 34 -2.87 -1.37 1.80
C LEU A 34 -3.34 -0.15 2.57
N ARG A 35 -4.44 0.43 2.09
CA ARG A 35 -5.10 1.57 2.71
C ARG A 35 -6.26 1.11 3.55
N GLU A 36 -6.31 1.59 4.78
CA GLU A 36 -7.46 1.47 5.67
C GLU A 36 -8.09 2.85 5.91
N HIS A 37 -9.38 2.98 5.62
CA HIS A 37 -10.17 4.18 5.91
C HIS A 37 -10.89 4.01 7.24
N ASN A 38 -10.47 4.76 8.26
CA ASN A 38 -11.12 4.76 9.58
C ASN A 38 -12.01 6.01 9.78
N ARG A 39 -13.02 6.21 8.91
CA ARG A 39 -14.07 7.22 9.11
C ARG A 39 -15.42 6.56 9.43
N GLY A 40 -15.67 6.31 10.71
CA GLY A 40 -16.98 5.87 11.24
C GLY A 40 -17.32 4.39 10.97
N LYS A 41 -18.59 4.03 11.16
CA LYS A 41 -19.13 2.65 11.03
C LYS A 41 -19.09 2.05 9.60
N LEU A 42 -18.52 2.76 8.63
CA LEU A 42 -18.40 2.28 7.24
C LEU A 42 -16.99 1.73 7.00
N TRP A 43 -16.85 0.43 7.26
CA TRP A 43 -15.72 -0.38 6.83
C TRP A 43 -15.90 -0.77 5.36
N THR A 44 -15.59 0.08 4.39
CA THR A 44 -15.85 -0.32 2.97
C THR A 44 -14.79 -0.03 1.93
N ASP A 45 -13.76 0.77 2.20
CA ASP A 45 -12.87 1.22 1.10
C ASP A 45 -11.43 0.72 1.28
N HIS A 46 -11.26 -0.60 1.23
CA HIS A 46 -9.97 -1.24 1.04
C HIS A 46 -9.45 -0.94 -0.38
N ALA A 47 -8.28 -0.31 -0.46
CA ALA A 47 -7.60 -0.05 -1.72
C ALA A 47 -6.13 -0.42 -1.57
N SER A 48 -5.53 -0.93 -2.64
CA SER A 48 -4.08 -1.06 -2.72
C SER A 48 -3.48 -0.02 -3.64
N PHE A 49 -2.28 0.39 -3.27
CA PHE A 49 -1.46 1.34 -3.99
C PHE A 49 -0.22 0.58 -4.44
N TRP A 50 -0.12 0.36 -5.74
CA TRP A 50 0.98 -0.36 -6.36
C TRP A 50 1.95 0.66 -6.93
N ILE A 51 3.19 0.60 -6.50
CA ILE A 51 4.20 1.59 -6.85
C ILE A 51 5.35 0.86 -7.50
N ASP A 52 5.58 1.16 -8.77
CA ASP A 52 6.63 0.56 -9.59
C ASP A 52 8.02 0.87 -8.99
N LYS A 53 8.86 -0.15 -8.81
CA LYS A 53 10.20 0.02 -8.22
C LYS A 53 11.16 0.78 -9.12
N THR A 54 10.98 0.75 -10.44
CA THR A 54 11.88 1.36 -11.40
C THR A 54 11.72 2.88 -11.38
N ASN A 55 10.48 3.38 -11.41
CA ASN A 55 10.19 4.80 -11.64
C ASN A 55 9.24 5.45 -10.61
N GLY A 56 8.67 4.69 -9.67
CA GLY A 56 7.71 5.20 -8.69
C GLY A 56 6.32 5.50 -9.26
N ALA A 57 6.00 5.02 -10.46
CA ALA A 57 4.68 5.18 -11.04
C ALA A 57 3.63 4.48 -10.16
N LEU A 58 2.65 5.26 -9.71
CA LEU A 58 1.55 4.77 -8.90
C LEU A 58 0.43 4.23 -9.78
N LYS A 59 -0.05 3.04 -9.42
CA LYS A 59 -1.29 2.45 -9.90
C LYS A 59 -2.20 2.19 -8.71
N ILE A 60 -3.35 2.85 -8.67
CA ILE A 60 -4.36 2.65 -7.64
C ILE A 60 -5.29 1.51 -8.07
N VAL A 61 -5.42 0.49 -7.24
CA VAL A 61 -6.40 -0.59 -7.42
C VAL A 61 -7.42 -0.46 -6.29
N SER A 62 -8.47 0.31 -6.56
CA SER A 62 -9.61 0.49 -5.65
C SER A 62 -10.54 -0.72 -5.73
N ALA A 63 -10.91 -1.29 -4.58
CA ALA A 63 -11.67 -2.53 -4.45
C ALA A 63 -10.86 -3.79 -4.81
N ILE A 64 -9.94 -4.16 -3.93
CA ILE A 64 -9.47 -5.55 -3.90
C ILE A 64 -10.52 -6.35 -3.12
N PRO A 65 -11.15 -7.38 -3.71
CA PRO A 65 -11.89 -8.35 -2.92
C PRO A 65 -10.95 -8.98 -1.91
N ALA A 66 -11.38 -9.18 -0.65
CA ALA A 66 -10.53 -9.72 0.42
C ALA A 66 -9.67 -10.94 -0.02
N THR A 67 -10.18 -11.80 -0.91
CA THR A 67 -9.45 -12.95 -1.48
C THR A 67 -8.20 -12.58 -2.27
N LYS A 68 -8.21 -11.48 -3.04
CA LYS A 68 -7.03 -11.00 -3.77
C LYS A 68 -6.04 -10.27 -2.86
N GLU A 69 -6.47 -9.70 -1.74
CA GLU A 69 -5.56 -9.18 -0.71
C GLU A 69 -4.75 -10.34 -0.11
N PHE A 70 -5.41 -11.47 0.16
CA PHE A 70 -4.74 -12.69 0.64
C PHE A 70 -3.66 -13.22 -0.32
N ASP A 71 -3.90 -13.23 -1.63
CA ASP A 71 -2.88 -13.66 -2.60
C ASP A 71 -1.65 -12.73 -2.62
N LEU A 72 -1.87 -11.41 -2.47
CA LEU A 72 -0.78 -10.44 -2.40
C LEU A 72 0.04 -10.60 -1.10
N MET A 73 -0.63 -10.92 0.01
CA MET A 73 0.02 -11.26 1.28
C MET A 73 0.87 -12.54 1.19
N GLN A 74 0.52 -13.49 0.31
CA GLN A 74 1.28 -14.74 0.13
C GLN A 74 2.50 -14.60 -0.79
N GLN A 75 2.54 -13.59 -1.66
CA GLN A 75 3.59 -13.44 -2.67
C GLN A 75 4.66 -12.39 -2.31
N GLY A 76 4.31 -11.40 -1.48
CA GLY A 76 5.22 -10.31 -1.13
C GLY A 76 5.97 -10.53 0.18
N LYS A 77 7.21 -10.04 0.23
CA LYS A 77 7.95 -9.87 1.50
C LYS A 77 7.29 -8.75 2.29
N PRO A 78 6.83 -8.98 3.54
CA PRO A 78 6.23 -7.94 4.35
C PRO A 78 7.26 -6.84 4.67
N LEU A 79 6.80 -5.59 4.62
CA LEU A 79 7.60 -4.40 4.93
C LEU A 79 7.40 -3.99 6.39
N ASN A 80 8.48 -3.57 7.06
CA ASN A 80 8.39 -2.97 8.38
C ASN A 80 7.96 -1.50 8.26
N LEU A 81 6.66 -1.22 8.46
CA LEU A 81 6.12 0.14 8.35
C LEU A 81 6.63 1.10 9.44
N ALA A 82 7.09 0.59 10.59
CA ALA A 82 7.62 1.42 11.66
C ALA A 82 8.93 2.11 11.23
N GLU A 83 9.82 1.36 10.56
CA GLU A 83 11.08 1.87 9.99
C GLU A 83 10.89 2.89 8.86
N MET A 84 9.68 3.00 8.30
CA MET A 84 9.36 3.93 7.21
C MET A 84 8.74 5.24 7.68
N CYS A 85 8.30 5.30 8.95
CA CYS A 85 7.76 6.51 9.56
C CYS A 85 8.84 7.38 10.23
N GLU A 86 10.00 6.79 10.54
CA GLU A 86 11.21 7.47 11.03
C GLU A 86 12.01 8.09 9.88
#